data_AF-A0A9P1GI27-F1
#
_entry.id   AF-A0A9P1GI27-F1
#
_cell.length_a   1.000
_cell.length_b   1.000
_cell.length_c   1.000
_cell.angle_alpha   90.00
_cell.angle_beta   90.00
_cell.angle_gamma   90.00
#
_symmetry.space_group_name_H-M   'P 1'
#
loop_
_entity.id
_entity.type
_entity.pdbx_description
1 polymer ?
#
loop_
_entity_poly.entity_id
_entity_poly.type
_entity_poly.pdbx_seq_one_letter_code
_entity_poly.pdbx_strand_id
1 'polypeptide(L)'
;MFVGLEIATVLLWVVAVSAVWDVAEVPEMALLQRHLEIETPLMRRLKASPMFWLHIPKCGTSFANTVMHMPNMCPGLGENLSIDDEQFGKCFEHTLQVNCLRWCDQSLIHCNWPIQSHQFLSDEKYEEYKGKFVALLRQPEQRLLSAYNDDGDLFRAEPYISICAENRTPERILSLDEFKSKWAHWATGQIVGHLPATLADVPVALQRLREGFAFVGFQEEWDLSVCLFHTKFGGPCRNLEFLDTRPSDRATGNTSEYDTSILDGWVDEIDGPVYTEAQRLFYDDLKRYGVSHETCQAC
;
A
#
# COMPACT_ATOMS: atom_id res chain seq x y z
N MET A 1 20.22 81.85 -8.34
CA MET A 1 18.77 81.74 -8.08
C MET A 1 18.30 80.47 -8.77
N PHE A 2 18.00 79.45 -7.96
CA PHE A 2 17.48 78.15 -8.35
C PHE A 2 16.01 78.25 -8.80
N VAL A 3 15.59 77.26 -9.62
CA VAL A 3 14.35 76.44 -9.66
C VAL A 3 14.12 76.13 -11.16
N GLY A 4 14.07 74.89 -11.68
CA GLY A 4 13.52 73.62 -11.19
C GLY A 4 12.28 73.29 -12.05
N LEU A 5 12.32 72.19 -12.83
CA LEU A 5 11.50 70.97 -12.64
C LEU A 5 9.99 71.21 -12.95
N GLU A 6 9.33 70.59 -13.94
CA GLU A 6 8.94 69.17 -14.06
C GLU A 6 8.25 68.98 -15.45
N ILE A 7 7.82 67.76 -15.78
CA ILE A 7 7.08 67.29 -17.00
C ILE A 7 7.92 66.46 -17.99
N ALA A 8 8.92 65.71 -17.52
CA ALA A 8 9.54 64.65 -18.33
C ALA A 8 9.75 63.32 -17.58
N THR A 9 9.07 63.08 -16.46
CA THR A 9 9.32 61.91 -15.60
C THR A 9 8.13 60.99 -15.38
N VAL A 10 7.00 61.16 -16.08
CA VAL A 10 5.79 60.36 -15.83
C VAL A 10 5.52 59.29 -16.90
N LEU A 11 6.17 59.32 -18.07
CA LEU A 11 5.94 58.34 -19.15
C LEU A 11 7.01 57.23 -19.26
N LEU A 12 7.97 57.19 -18.34
CA LEU A 12 8.92 56.07 -18.19
C LEU A 12 8.57 55.13 -17.02
N TRP A 13 7.51 55.43 -16.27
CA TRP A 13 7.03 54.59 -15.16
C TRP A 13 5.88 53.64 -15.53
N VAL A 14 5.40 53.65 -16.78
CA VAL A 14 4.33 52.73 -17.23
C VAL A 14 4.88 51.56 -18.06
N VAL A 15 6.15 51.60 -18.50
CA VAL A 15 6.80 50.48 -19.23
C VAL A 15 7.83 49.74 -18.35
N ALA A 16 8.07 50.21 -17.12
CA ALA A 16 9.00 49.57 -16.17
C ALA A 16 8.29 48.91 -14.97
N VAL A 17 6.98 48.60 -15.08
CA VAL A 17 6.23 47.79 -14.08
C VAL A 17 5.57 46.58 -14.77
N SER A 18 6.23 46.05 -15.79
CA SER A 18 5.84 44.78 -16.45
C SER A 18 6.99 43.79 -16.54
N ALA A 19 8.04 43.97 -15.73
CA ALA A 19 9.24 43.11 -15.75
C ALA A 19 9.79 42.79 -14.35
N VAL A 20 8.97 42.83 -13.30
CA VAL A 20 9.35 42.34 -11.97
C VAL A 20 8.19 41.57 -11.36
N TRP A 21 7.96 40.39 -11.91
CA TRP A 21 7.47 39.25 -11.13
C TRP A 21 8.51 38.15 -11.35
N ASP A 22 9.64 38.31 -10.66
CA ASP A 22 10.49 37.17 -10.32
C ASP A 22 9.62 36.22 -9.50
N VAL A 23 9.03 35.22 -10.16
CA VAL A 23 8.46 34.06 -9.48
C VAL A 23 9.63 33.21 -9.03
N ALA A 24 10.27 33.64 -7.95
CA ALA A 24 11.20 32.84 -7.17
C ALA A 24 10.41 31.82 -6.33
N GLU A 25 9.78 30.84 -7.00
CA GLU A 25 9.21 29.62 -6.37
C GLU A 25 10.03 28.36 -6.73
N VAL A 26 11.32 28.52 -7.06
CA VAL A 26 12.18 27.43 -7.56
C VAL A 26 13.41 27.06 -6.69
N PRO A 27 13.62 27.48 -5.42
CA PRO A 27 14.71 26.90 -4.61
C PRO A 27 14.35 25.53 -3.99
N GLU A 28 13.13 25.38 -3.49
CA GLU A 28 12.75 24.25 -2.64
C GLU A 28 12.52 22.96 -3.44
N MET A 29 11.87 23.07 -4.60
CA MET A 29 11.68 21.95 -5.53
C MET A 29 13.00 21.44 -6.12
N ALA A 30 13.94 22.35 -6.43
CA ALA A 30 15.27 21.98 -6.93
C ALA A 30 16.13 21.29 -5.86
N LEU A 31 15.99 21.67 -4.58
CA LEU A 31 16.66 21.02 -3.46
C LEU A 31 16.06 19.63 -3.16
N LEU A 32 14.74 19.48 -3.25
CA LEU A 32 14.05 18.18 -3.16
C LEU A 32 14.45 17.23 -4.30
N GLN A 33 14.54 17.72 -5.54
CA GLN A 33 15.07 16.96 -6.68
C GLN A 33 16.54 16.56 -6.47
N ARG A 34 17.40 17.47 -5.98
CA ARG A 34 18.80 17.15 -5.66
C ARG A 34 18.98 16.13 -4.53
N HIS A 35 18.11 16.10 -3.53
CA HIS A 35 18.18 15.11 -2.44
C HIS A 35 17.84 13.69 -2.93
N LEU A 36 16.96 13.57 -3.94
CA LEU A 36 16.59 12.30 -4.57
C LEU A 36 17.68 11.73 -5.47
N GLU A 37 18.48 12.58 -6.10
CA GLU A 37 19.65 12.17 -6.88
C GLU A 37 20.77 11.57 -6.01
N ILE A 38 20.78 11.82 -4.68
CA ILE A 38 21.82 11.34 -3.77
C ILE A 38 21.49 9.96 -3.20
N GLU A 39 20.21 9.65 -2.99
CA GLU A 39 19.82 8.38 -2.39
C GLU A 39 19.63 7.29 -3.46
N THR A 40 20.47 6.26 -3.44
CA THR A 40 20.32 5.12 -4.35
C THR A 40 19.14 4.22 -3.90
N PRO A 41 18.58 3.38 -4.80
CA PRO A 41 17.56 2.41 -4.39
C PRO A 41 18.01 1.51 -3.23
N LEU A 42 19.30 1.14 -3.21
CA LEU A 42 19.90 0.39 -2.11
C LEU A 42 19.82 1.13 -0.78
N MET A 43 20.13 2.43 -0.75
CA MET A 43 20.04 3.24 0.47
C MET A 43 18.61 3.35 0.97
N ARG A 44 17.64 3.58 0.08
CA ARG A 44 16.21 3.60 0.43
C ARG A 44 15.76 2.27 1.03
N ARG A 45 16.20 1.15 0.43
CA ARG A 45 15.90 -0.19 0.94
C ARG A 45 16.46 -0.40 2.34
N LEU A 46 17.73 -0.04 2.57
CA LEU A 46 18.36 -0.16 3.88
C LEU A 46 17.68 0.70 4.95
N LYS A 47 17.22 1.93 4.61
CA LYS A 47 16.44 2.76 5.53
C LYS A 47 15.08 2.15 5.87
N ALA A 48 14.44 1.51 4.90
CA ALA A 48 13.19 0.79 5.09
C ALA A 48 13.38 -0.56 5.81
N SER A 49 14.62 -1.00 6.08
CA SER A 49 14.90 -2.30 6.71
C SER A 49 14.94 -2.24 8.27
N PRO A 50 14.50 -3.32 8.95
CA PRO A 50 13.78 -4.45 8.38
C PRO A 50 12.41 -4.01 7.89
N MET A 51 12.07 -4.37 6.65
CA MET A 51 10.80 -3.99 6.04
C MET A 51 9.68 -4.62 6.82
N PHE A 52 8.67 -3.79 7.10
CA PHE A 52 7.50 -4.17 7.83
C PHE A 52 6.27 -4.31 6.86
N TRP A 53 6.00 -5.47 6.23
CA TRP A 53 4.85 -5.69 5.32
C TRP A 53 3.44 -5.83 5.95
N LEU A 54 2.72 -4.71 6.11
CA LEU A 54 1.35 -4.66 6.65
C LEU A 54 0.34 -5.22 5.65
N HIS A 55 0.08 -6.52 5.80
CA HIS A 55 -0.90 -7.24 4.99
C HIS A 55 -2.34 -6.92 5.40
N ILE A 56 -2.91 -5.94 4.70
CA ILE A 56 -4.33 -5.61 4.81
C ILE A 56 -5.15 -6.70 4.09
N PRO A 57 -6.18 -7.27 4.74
CA PRO A 57 -6.99 -8.33 4.15
C PRO A 57 -7.54 -7.94 2.78
N LYS A 58 -7.46 -8.86 1.82
CA LYS A 58 -7.95 -8.70 0.44
C LYS A 58 -7.27 -7.62 -0.40
N CYS A 59 -6.08 -7.21 0.01
CA CYS A 59 -5.22 -6.29 -0.75
C CYS A 59 -4.02 -7.00 -1.40
N GLY A 60 -4.15 -8.30 -1.73
CA GLY A 60 -3.15 -9.03 -2.51
C GLY A 60 -2.03 -9.70 -1.72
N THR A 61 -2.32 -10.88 -1.16
CA THR A 61 -1.31 -11.73 -0.48
C THR A 61 -0.11 -12.03 -1.38
N SER A 62 -0.32 -12.13 -2.68
CA SER A 62 0.72 -12.45 -3.67
C SER A 62 1.86 -11.43 -3.73
N PHE A 63 1.68 -10.24 -3.17
CA PHE A 63 2.73 -9.22 -3.08
C PHE A 63 3.88 -9.63 -2.14
N ALA A 64 3.66 -10.68 -1.33
CA ALA A 64 4.72 -11.42 -0.67
C ALA A 64 5.83 -11.83 -1.64
N ASN A 65 5.50 -12.20 -2.89
CA ASN A 65 6.48 -12.54 -3.90
C ASN A 65 7.42 -11.36 -4.20
N THR A 66 6.88 -10.15 -4.37
CA THR A 66 7.66 -8.93 -4.62
C THR A 66 8.56 -8.60 -3.43
N VAL A 67 8.01 -8.62 -2.21
CA VAL A 67 8.75 -8.24 -1.01
C VAL A 67 9.82 -9.30 -0.68
N MET A 68 9.44 -10.57 -0.53
CA MET A 68 10.33 -11.62 -0.04
C MET A 68 11.43 -12.01 -1.03
N HIS A 69 11.23 -11.83 -2.34
CA HIS A 69 12.27 -12.11 -3.35
C HIS A 69 13.24 -10.94 -3.57
N MET A 70 13.17 -9.88 -2.76
CA MET A 70 14.18 -8.83 -2.76
C MET A 70 15.57 -9.39 -2.46
N PRO A 71 16.65 -8.81 -3.04
CA PRO A 71 17.99 -9.35 -2.90
C PRO A 71 18.39 -9.53 -1.43
N ASN A 72 18.80 -10.75 -1.07
CA ASN A 72 19.21 -11.21 0.26
C ASN A 72 18.10 -11.26 1.32
N MET A 73 16.84 -10.92 0.98
CA MET A 73 15.77 -10.82 1.97
C MET A 73 15.33 -12.20 2.47
N CYS A 74 15.04 -13.13 1.55
CA CYS A 74 14.67 -14.51 1.87
C CYS A 74 15.45 -15.55 1.06
N PRO A 75 16.77 -15.72 1.31
CA PRO A 75 17.60 -16.66 0.54
C PRO A 75 17.15 -18.13 0.67
N GLY A 76 16.43 -18.49 1.74
CA GLY A 76 15.92 -19.85 1.93
C GLY A 76 14.63 -20.17 1.17
N LEU A 77 13.96 -19.18 0.57
CA LEU A 77 12.73 -19.38 -0.20
C LEU A 77 13.01 -20.01 -1.58
N GLY A 78 14.21 -19.77 -2.14
CA GLY A 78 14.58 -20.16 -3.51
C GLY A 78 14.11 -19.14 -4.55
N GLU A 79 14.97 -18.80 -5.52
CA GLU A 79 14.76 -17.64 -6.39
C GLU A 79 13.63 -17.78 -7.42
N ASN A 80 13.22 -19.02 -7.72
CA ASN A 80 12.22 -19.35 -8.74
C ASN A 80 10.93 -19.95 -8.14
N LEU A 81 10.78 -19.94 -6.81
CA LEU A 81 9.62 -20.52 -6.13
C LEU A 81 8.59 -19.43 -5.90
N SER A 82 7.50 -19.48 -6.66
CA SER A 82 6.35 -18.63 -6.44
C SER A 82 5.64 -19.01 -5.14
N ILE A 83 5.32 -18.00 -4.34
CA ILE A 83 4.50 -18.12 -3.15
C ILE A 83 3.04 -18.23 -3.60
N ASP A 84 2.56 -19.46 -3.74
CA ASP A 84 1.21 -19.77 -4.20
C ASP A 84 0.70 -21.15 -3.73
N ASP A 85 -0.55 -21.43 -4.07
CA ASP A 85 -1.24 -22.68 -3.76
C ASP A 85 -0.64 -23.90 -4.50
N GLU A 86 0.00 -23.71 -5.66
CA GLU A 86 0.57 -24.79 -6.47
C GLU A 86 1.86 -25.32 -5.83
N GLN A 87 2.74 -24.42 -5.39
CA GLN A 87 4.03 -24.76 -4.81
C GLN A 87 3.92 -25.15 -3.34
N PHE A 88 3.03 -24.51 -2.58
CA PHE A 88 2.98 -24.63 -1.12
C PHE A 88 1.64 -25.11 -0.57
N GLY A 89 0.66 -25.40 -1.45
CA GLY A 89 -0.68 -25.83 -1.09
C GLY A 89 -1.59 -24.68 -0.65
N LYS A 90 -2.89 -24.97 -0.50
CA LYS A 90 -3.96 -24.00 -0.12
C LYS A 90 -3.73 -23.20 1.17
N CYS A 91 -2.74 -23.58 1.95
CA CYS A 91 -2.35 -22.92 3.19
C CYS A 91 -0.93 -22.35 3.13
N PHE A 92 -0.46 -21.94 1.95
CA PHE A 92 0.90 -21.41 1.79
C PHE A 92 1.19 -20.25 2.73
N GLU A 93 0.21 -19.42 3.10
CA GLU A 93 0.40 -18.34 4.07
C GLU A 93 0.82 -18.87 5.45
N HIS A 94 0.32 -20.03 5.86
CA HIS A 94 0.77 -20.72 7.06
C HIS A 94 2.21 -21.19 6.89
N THR A 95 2.53 -21.77 5.73
CA THR A 95 3.88 -22.19 5.38
C THR A 95 4.87 -21.01 5.43
N LEU A 96 4.50 -19.85 4.90
CA LEU A 96 5.27 -18.62 5.00
C LEU A 96 5.45 -18.22 6.46
N GLN A 97 4.36 -18.15 7.23
CA GLN A 97 4.42 -17.74 8.64
C GLN A 97 5.37 -18.62 9.45
N VAL A 98 5.31 -19.94 9.31
CA VAL A 98 6.13 -20.85 10.11
C VAL A 98 7.58 -20.94 9.63
N ASN A 99 7.86 -20.65 8.35
CA ASN A 99 9.20 -20.74 7.79
C ASN A 99 9.90 -19.39 7.59
N CYS A 100 9.23 -18.25 7.75
CA CYS A 100 9.82 -16.92 7.48
C CYS A 100 11.12 -16.71 8.28
N LEU A 101 11.13 -17.05 9.58
CA LEU A 101 12.35 -16.96 10.42
C LEU A 101 13.49 -17.85 9.94
N ARG A 102 13.19 -18.94 9.22
CA ARG A 102 14.16 -19.87 8.66
C ARG A 102 14.65 -19.43 7.28
N TRP A 103 13.77 -18.83 6.48
CA TRP A 103 14.07 -18.47 5.10
C TRP A 103 14.65 -17.07 4.95
N CYS A 104 14.38 -16.17 5.89
CA CYS A 104 14.62 -14.74 5.73
C CYS A 104 15.58 -14.14 6.75
N ASP A 105 16.34 -13.15 6.26
CA ASP A 105 17.21 -12.33 7.08
C ASP A 105 16.38 -11.29 7.85
N GLN A 106 16.33 -11.46 9.17
CA GLN A 106 15.54 -10.61 10.07
C GLN A 106 16.03 -9.17 10.15
N SER A 107 17.24 -8.87 9.66
CA SER A 107 17.73 -7.51 9.52
C SER A 107 17.14 -6.77 8.31
N LEU A 108 16.61 -7.51 7.33
CA LEU A 108 16.08 -6.98 6.07
C LEU A 108 14.56 -7.02 5.99
N ILE A 109 13.94 -8.06 6.55
CA ILE A 109 12.49 -8.21 6.65
C ILE A 109 12.12 -8.71 8.03
N HIS A 110 11.13 -8.08 8.64
CA HIS A 110 10.59 -8.58 9.89
C HIS A 110 9.70 -9.79 9.56
N CYS A 111 9.82 -10.92 10.27
CA CYS A 111 9.03 -12.14 10.01
C CYS A 111 7.98 -12.47 11.08
N ASN A 112 7.89 -11.70 12.17
CA ASN A 112 6.83 -11.89 13.18
C ASN A 112 5.49 -11.28 12.71
N TRP A 113 5.16 -11.62 11.47
CA TRP A 113 4.03 -11.22 10.67
C TRP A 113 3.24 -12.46 10.38
N PRO A 114 2.06 -12.61 10.96
CA PRO A 114 1.21 -13.65 10.49
C PRO A 114 0.49 -13.04 9.30
N ILE A 115 0.97 -13.37 8.10
CA ILE A 115 0.28 -13.17 6.82
C ILE A 115 -1.18 -13.66 6.95
N GLN A 116 -1.47 -14.62 7.83
CA GLN A 116 -2.81 -15.11 8.16
C GLN A 116 -3.58 -14.35 9.26
N SER A 117 -2.92 -13.59 10.13
CA SER A 117 -3.58 -13.01 11.33
C SER A 117 -4.19 -11.64 11.10
N HIS A 118 -3.83 -10.97 10.00
CA HIS A 118 -4.23 -9.59 9.78
C HIS A 118 -3.94 -8.71 11.03
N GLN A 119 -2.73 -8.84 11.57
CA GLN A 119 -2.35 -8.21 12.84
C GLN A 119 -2.48 -6.69 12.81
N PHE A 120 -2.97 -6.13 13.92
CA PHE A 120 -3.06 -4.68 14.13
C PHE A 120 -1.69 -4.09 14.52
N LEU A 121 -1.45 -2.85 14.09
CA LEU A 121 -0.25 -2.08 14.43
C LEU A 121 -0.43 -1.37 15.78
N SER A 122 0.05 -2.00 16.86
CA SER A 122 0.09 -1.33 18.16
C SER A 122 0.95 -0.06 18.12
N ASP A 123 0.69 0.87 19.04
CA ASP A 123 1.46 2.11 19.16
C ASP A 123 2.97 1.84 19.32
N GLU A 124 3.33 0.84 20.13
CA GLU A 124 4.71 0.40 20.33
C GLU A 124 5.36 -0.05 19.01
N LYS A 125 4.68 -0.90 18.24
CA LYS A 125 5.18 -1.36 16.94
C LYS A 125 5.27 -0.22 15.94
N TYR A 126 4.29 0.69 15.95
CA TYR A 126 4.32 1.87 15.08
C TYR A 126 5.58 2.70 15.35
N GLU A 127 5.86 3.03 16.61
CA GLU A 127 7.03 3.82 16.96
C GLU A 127 8.35 3.09 16.70
N GLU A 128 8.41 1.77 16.92
CA GLU A 128 9.61 0.96 16.67
C GLU A 128 9.96 0.86 15.17
N TYR A 129 8.94 0.71 14.31
CA TYR A 129 9.12 0.47 12.87
C TYR A 129 8.68 1.63 11.97
N LYS A 130 8.49 2.83 12.53
CA LYS A 130 8.15 4.03 11.76
C LYS A 130 9.14 4.26 10.63
N GLY A 131 8.61 4.45 9.42
CA GLY A 131 9.37 4.61 8.18
C GLY A 131 9.77 3.30 7.50
N LYS A 132 9.30 2.15 8.00
CA LYS A 132 9.63 0.81 7.49
C LYS A 132 8.41 0.04 7.00
N PHE A 133 7.21 0.57 7.18
CA PHE A 133 5.99 -0.11 6.77
C PHE A 133 5.85 -0.18 5.25
N VAL A 134 5.51 -1.34 4.72
CA VAL A 134 5.15 -1.53 3.31
C VAL A 134 3.76 -2.16 3.27
N ALA A 135 2.86 -1.68 2.42
CA ALA A 135 1.51 -2.24 2.32
C ALA A 135 0.94 -2.10 0.92
N LEU A 136 -0.04 -2.95 0.62
CA LEU A 136 -0.99 -2.70 -0.45
C LEU A 136 -2.35 -2.39 0.17
N LEU A 137 -3.05 -1.43 -0.42
CA LEU A 137 -4.45 -1.15 -0.14
C LEU A 137 -5.30 -1.57 -1.34
N ARG A 138 -6.60 -1.56 -1.13
CA ARG A 138 -7.62 -1.76 -2.16
C ARG A 138 -8.77 -0.82 -1.86
N GLN A 139 -9.47 -0.40 -2.92
CA GLN A 139 -10.68 0.40 -2.79
C GLN A 139 -11.62 -0.23 -1.71
N PRO A 140 -12.11 0.52 -0.70
CA PRO A 140 -12.70 -0.08 0.50
C PRO A 140 -13.90 -0.99 0.25
N GLU A 141 -14.82 -0.58 -0.62
CA GLU A 141 -15.99 -1.35 -1.02
C GLU A 141 -15.60 -2.60 -1.81
N GLN A 142 -14.63 -2.51 -2.73
CA GLN A 142 -14.08 -3.66 -3.44
C GLN A 142 -13.40 -4.66 -2.49
N ARG A 143 -12.67 -4.16 -1.48
CA ARG A 143 -12.04 -4.99 -0.44
C ARG A 143 -13.10 -5.70 0.41
N LEU A 144 -14.13 -4.97 0.83
CA LEU A 144 -15.25 -5.53 1.60
C LEU A 144 -15.98 -6.61 0.79
N LEU A 145 -16.29 -6.35 -0.47
CA LEU A 145 -16.98 -7.31 -1.34
C LEU A 145 -16.10 -8.51 -1.69
N SER A 146 -14.78 -8.33 -1.78
CA SER A 146 -13.84 -9.45 -1.89
C SER A 146 -13.89 -10.34 -0.66
N ALA A 147 -13.92 -9.77 0.54
CA ALA A 147 -14.06 -10.52 1.77
C ALA A 147 -15.45 -11.18 1.88
N TYR A 148 -16.51 -10.50 1.46
CA TYR A 148 -17.87 -11.03 1.42
C TYR A 148 -18.05 -12.14 0.38
N ASN A 149 -17.18 -12.26 -0.62
CA ASN A 149 -17.23 -13.36 -1.59
C ASN A 149 -16.19 -14.45 -1.30
N ASP A 150 -15.30 -14.25 -0.33
CA ASP A 150 -14.41 -15.28 0.15
C ASP A 150 -15.09 -16.07 1.27
N ASP A 151 -15.36 -17.34 0.98
CA ASP A 151 -15.85 -18.34 1.91
C ASP A 151 -15.07 -18.32 3.25
N GLY A 152 -13.74 -18.12 3.23
CA GLY A 152 -12.92 -18.05 4.45
C GLY A 152 -13.24 -16.88 5.39
N ASP A 153 -13.82 -15.79 4.88
CA ASP A 153 -14.07 -14.56 5.63
C ASP A 153 -15.56 -14.36 5.92
N LEU A 154 -16.44 -14.84 5.02
CA LEU A 154 -17.87 -15.03 5.27
C LEU A 154 -18.16 -15.93 6.47
N PHE A 155 -17.34 -16.97 6.67
CA PHE A 155 -17.58 -18.03 7.65
C PHE A 155 -16.89 -17.83 9.00
N ARG A 156 -16.16 -16.72 9.24
CA ARG A 156 -15.65 -16.38 10.60
C ARG A 156 -16.76 -15.85 11.51
N ALA A 157 -17.85 -16.59 11.63
CA ALA A 157 -18.56 -16.72 12.90
C ALA A 157 -17.76 -17.76 13.71
N GLU A 158 -17.41 -17.43 14.95
CA GLU A 158 -16.68 -18.33 15.85
C GLU A 158 -17.32 -19.73 15.96
N PRO A 159 -16.54 -20.79 16.31
CA PRO A 159 -15.13 -20.76 16.69
C PRO A 159 -14.19 -21.13 15.53
N TYR A 160 -13.04 -20.43 15.52
CA TYR A 160 -11.87 -20.52 14.63
C TYR A 160 -11.63 -21.88 13.93
N ILE A 161 -12.39 -22.22 12.89
CA ILE A 161 -12.04 -23.30 11.97
C ILE A 161 -10.88 -22.76 11.14
N SER A 162 -9.68 -23.32 11.31
CA SER A 162 -8.53 -22.89 10.52
C SER A 162 -8.87 -23.01 9.03
N ILE A 163 -8.41 -22.05 8.22
CA ILE A 163 -8.60 -22.07 6.76
C ILE A 163 -8.07 -23.38 6.13
N CYS A 164 -7.25 -24.12 6.88
CA CYS A 164 -6.64 -25.41 6.56
C CYS A 164 -7.43 -26.65 7.01
N ALA A 165 -8.58 -26.49 7.67
CA ALA A 165 -9.40 -27.63 8.05
C ALA A 165 -10.13 -28.17 6.80
N GLU A 166 -9.89 -29.44 6.46
CA GLU A 166 -10.44 -30.09 5.26
C GLU A 166 -11.98 -30.22 5.27
N ASN A 167 -12.62 -30.04 6.43
CA ASN A 167 -14.07 -30.15 6.61
C ASN A 167 -14.64 -28.89 7.27
N ARG A 168 -14.78 -27.81 6.50
CA ARG A 168 -15.47 -26.60 6.93
C ARG A 168 -16.98 -26.80 6.76
N THR A 169 -17.74 -26.72 7.85
CA THR A 169 -19.19 -26.52 7.79
C THR A 169 -19.49 -25.16 8.42
N PRO A 170 -19.96 -24.17 7.65
CA PRO A 170 -20.29 -22.88 8.22
C PRO A 170 -21.47 -23.02 9.18
N GLU A 171 -21.34 -22.50 10.40
CA GLU A 171 -22.45 -22.47 11.37
C GLU A 171 -23.57 -21.54 10.89
N ARG A 172 -23.20 -20.42 10.23
CA ARG A 172 -24.13 -19.44 9.66
C ARG A 172 -23.44 -18.58 8.60
N ILE A 173 -24.19 -18.17 7.58
CA ILE A 173 -23.79 -17.14 6.61
C ILE A 173 -24.28 -15.78 7.12
N LEU A 174 -23.39 -14.79 7.20
CA LEU A 174 -23.74 -13.42 7.59
C LEU A 174 -24.52 -12.72 6.48
N SER A 175 -25.52 -11.91 6.85
CA SER A 175 -26.09 -10.95 5.90
C SER A 175 -25.05 -9.90 5.53
N LEU A 176 -25.24 -9.20 4.41
CA LEU A 176 -24.34 -8.12 3.99
C LEU A 176 -24.23 -7.01 5.06
N ASP A 177 -25.33 -6.69 5.75
CA ASP A 177 -25.33 -5.71 6.83
C ASP A 177 -24.54 -6.18 8.06
N GLU A 178 -24.75 -7.42 8.49
CA GLU A 178 -23.96 -8.02 9.57
C GLU A 178 -22.47 -8.10 9.20
N PHE A 179 -22.18 -8.36 7.93
CA PHE A 179 -20.81 -8.42 7.42
C PHE A 179 -20.15 -7.04 7.42
N LYS A 180 -20.83 -6.01 6.92
CA LYS A 180 -20.37 -4.60 6.96
C LYS A 180 -19.93 -4.20 8.37
N SER A 181 -20.76 -4.48 9.39
CA SER A 181 -20.44 -4.13 10.78
C SER A 181 -19.20 -4.82 11.36
N LYS A 182 -18.73 -5.92 10.76
CA LYS A 182 -17.55 -6.67 11.22
C LYS A 182 -16.31 -6.44 10.35
N TRP A 183 -16.53 -6.24 9.05
CA TRP A 183 -15.49 -6.27 8.04
C TRP A 183 -15.21 -4.92 7.40
N ALA A 184 -16.00 -3.88 7.65
CA ALA A 184 -15.65 -2.50 7.28
C ALA A 184 -14.49 -1.97 8.16
N HIS A 185 -13.84 -0.90 7.71
CA HIS A 185 -12.85 -0.13 8.49
C HIS A 185 -11.54 -0.88 8.82
N TRP A 186 -11.27 -2.01 8.15
CA TRP A 186 -10.12 -2.85 8.47
C TRP A 186 -8.78 -2.21 8.14
N ALA A 187 -8.70 -1.42 7.05
CA ALA A 187 -7.45 -0.74 6.71
C ALA A 187 -7.07 0.26 7.79
N THR A 188 -8.02 1.11 8.19
CA THR A 188 -7.85 2.07 9.28
C THR A 188 -7.55 1.35 10.59
N GLY A 189 -8.35 0.36 10.96
CA GLY A 189 -8.19 -0.39 12.21
C GLY A 189 -6.81 -1.06 12.34
N GLN A 190 -6.30 -1.67 11.26
CA GLN A 190 -4.94 -2.20 11.23
C GLN A 190 -3.87 -1.13 11.40
N ILE A 191 -4.02 0.01 10.73
CA ILE A 191 -3.05 1.10 10.83
C ILE A 191 -3.05 1.71 12.24
N VAL A 192 -4.21 1.86 12.90
CA VAL A 192 -4.29 2.47 14.24
C VAL A 192 -4.14 1.48 15.39
N GLY A 193 -4.26 0.18 15.14
CA GLY A 193 -3.97 -0.83 16.15
C GLY A 193 -5.19 -1.51 16.79
N HIS A 194 -6.42 -1.23 16.35
CA HIS A 194 -7.62 -1.77 16.97
C HIS A 194 -8.84 -1.82 16.03
N LEU A 195 -9.82 -2.65 16.39
CA LEU A 195 -11.17 -2.64 15.83
C LEU A 195 -12.21 -2.67 16.95
N PRO A 196 -13.40 -2.06 16.76
CA PRO A 196 -13.80 -1.31 15.58
C PRO A 196 -13.12 0.07 15.52
N ALA A 197 -12.58 0.43 14.36
CA ALA A 197 -12.11 1.78 14.10
C ALA A 197 -13.30 2.74 13.94
N THR A 198 -13.06 4.01 14.24
CA THR A 198 -14.07 5.07 14.23
C THR A 198 -13.58 6.27 13.42
N LEU A 199 -14.46 7.23 13.13
CA LEU A 199 -14.06 8.49 12.48
C LEU A 199 -12.99 9.26 13.26
N ALA A 200 -12.90 9.08 14.58
CA ALA A 200 -11.88 9.73 15.42
C ALA A 200 -10.47 9.14 15.20
N ASP A 201 -10.38 7.93 14.64
CA ASP A 201 -9.11 7.26 14.34
C ASP A 201 -8.50 7.72 13.02
N VAL A 202 -9.31 8.28 12.10
CA VAL A 202 -8.88 8.69 10.77
C VAL A 202 -7.67 9.64 10.81
N PRO A 203 -7.61 10.71 11.63
CA PRO A 203 -6.44 11.58 11.69
C PRO A 203 -5.15 10.84 12.08
N VAL A 204 -5.24 9.87 12.99
CA VAL A 204 -4.09 9.04 13.40
C VAL A 204 -3.67 8.14 12.25
N ALA A 205 -4.63 7.48 11.57
CA ALA A 205 -4.32 6.63 10.42
C ALA A 205 -3.63 7.40 9.31
N LEU A 206 -4.12 8.61 8.98
CA LEU A 206 -3.49 9.49 7.99
C LEU A 206 -2.08 9.90 8.38
N GLN A 207 -1.85 10.23 9.65
CA GLN A 207 -0.51 10.56 10.15
C GLN A 207 0.43 9.36 10.03
N ARG A 208 -0.01 8.18 10.49
CA ARG A 208 0.78 6.94 10.44
C ARG A 208 1.12 6.56 9.01
N LEU A 209 0.18 6.73 8.08
CA LEU A 209 0.39 6.46 6.66
C LEU A 209 1.48 7.38 6.09
N ARG A 210 1.40 8.68 6.35
CA ARG A 210 2.34 9.69 5.84
C ARG A 210 3.76 9.53 6.38
N GLU A 211 3.89 9.20 7.66
CA GLU A 211 5.18 9.24 8.36
C GLU A 211 5.78 7.84 8.60
N GLY A 212 4.94 6.80 8.63
CA GLY A 212 5.33 5.44 8.99
C GLY A 212 5.62 4.54 7.79
N PHE A 213 5.04 4.79 6.63
CA PHE A 213 5.13 3.86 5.51
C PHE A 213 6.28 4.25 4.58
N ALA A 214 7.20 3.30 4.39
CA ALA A 214 8.20 3.34 3.34
C ALA A 214 7.57 3.18 1.95
N PHE A 215 6.47 2.42 1.86
CA PHE A 215 5.79 2.15 0.60
C PHE A 215 4.30 1.84 0.81
N VAL A 216 3.49 2.36 -0.10
CA VAL A 216 2.06 2.06 -0.18
C VAL A 216 1.73 1.86 -1.66
N GLY A 217 1.17 0.70 -2.01
CA GLY A 217 0.66 0.40 -3.36
C GLY A 217 -0.80 0.00 -3.34
N PHE A 218 -1.32 -0.43 -4.48
CA PHE A 218 -2.74 -0.76 -4.68
C PHE A 218 -2.95 -2.08 -5.42
N GLN A 219 -4.00 -2.80 -5.02
CA GLN A 219 -4.42 -4.02 -5.69
C GLN A 219 -4.87 -3.75 -7.14
N GLU A 220 -5.66 -2.69 -7.35
CA GLU A 220 -6.14 -2.28 -8.67
C GLU A 220 -5.05 -1.68 -9.57
N GLU A 221 -3.90 -1.29 -9.02
CA GLU A 221 -2.72 -0.81 -9.74
C GLU A 221 -1.54 -1.76 -9.52
N TRP A 222 -1.79 -3.07 -9.67
CA TRP A 222 -0.84 -4.14 -9.32
C TRP A 222 0.51 -3.96 -9.99
N ASP A 223 0.52 -3.88 -11.32
CA ASP A 223 1.75 -3.78 -12.12
C ASP A 223 2.55 -2.55 -11.72
N LEU A 224 1.89 -1.39 -11.60
CA LEU A 224 2.52 -0.16 -11.15
C LEU A 224 3.05 -0.27 -9.72
N SER A 225 2.36 -1.00 -8.84
CA SER A 225 2.82 -1.23 -7.46
C SER A 225 4.10 -2.06 -7.43
N VAL A 226 4.19 -3.14 -8.22
CA VAL A 226 5.40 -3.96 -8.36
C VAL A 226 6.53 -3.13 -8.96
N CYS A 227 6.29 -2.46 -10.08
CA CYS A 227 7.29 -1.62 -10.74
C CYS A 227 7.80 -0.49 -9.83
N LEU A 228 6.90 0.24 -9.17
CA LEU A 228 7.27 1.31 -8.24
C LEU A 228 8.10 0.78 -7.08
N PHE A 229 7.74 -0.38 -6.52
CA PHE A 229 8.50 -1.00 -5.44
C PHE A 229 9.95 -1.29 -5.88
N HIS A 230 10.14 -1.88 -7.05
CA HIS A 230 11.47 -2.17 -7.61
C HIS A 230 12.23 -0.91 -8.02
N THR A 231 11.59 0.11 -8.60
CA THR A 231 12.25 1.39 -8.90
C THR A 231 12.69 2.10 -7.61
N LYS A 232 11.86 2.03 -6.56
CA LYS A 232 12.12 2.68 -5.28
C LYS A 232 13.22 1.98 -4.49
N PHE A 233 13.20 0.65 -4.38
CA PHE A 233 14.10 -0.11 -3.50
C PHE A 233 15.15 -0.96 -4.22
N GLY A 234 15.10 -1.02 -5.56
CA GLY A 234 15.99 -1.80 -6.41
C GLY A 234 15.61 -3.28 -6.46
N GLY A 235 16.58 -4.11 -6.84
CA GLY A 235 16.40 -5.56 -6.96
C GLY A 235 15.85 -5.99 -8.34
N PRO A 236 16.10 -7.25 -8.74
CA PRO A 236 15.52 -7.79 -9.96
C PRO A 236 14.01 -7.95 -9.77
N CYS A 237 13.27 -7.53 -10.79
CA CYS A 237 11.86 -7.79 -10.95
C CYS A 237 11.68 -9.12 -11.67
N ARG A 238 10.62 -9.87 -11.36
CA ARG A 238 10.40 -11.23 -11.88
C ARG A 238 8.99 -11.42 -12.40
N ASN A 239 8.85 -12.21 -13.47
CA ASN A 239 7.56 -12.65 -14.03
C ASN A 239 6.58 -13.14 -12.96
N LEU A 240 7.04 -13.91 -11.98
CA LEU A 240 6.19 -14.49 -10.93
C LEU A 240 5.48 -13.43 -10.07
N GLU A 241 5.98 -12.19 -10.04
CA GLU A 241 5.42 -11.09 -9.24
C GLU A 241 4.17 -10.48 -9.91
N PHE A 242 3.95 -10.75 -11.21
CA PHE A 242 2.80 -10.29 -11.99
C PHE A 242 1.73 -11.38 -12.17
N LEU A 243 1.95 -12.56 -11.59
CA LEU A 243 0.97 -13.64 -11.64
C LEU A 243 -0.11 -13.41 -10.57
N ASP A 244 -1.36 -13.48 -10.98
CA ASP A 244 -2.46 -13.62 -10.03
C ASP A 244 -2.43 -15.04 -9.46
N THR A 245 -1.76 -15.20 -8.31
CA THR A 245 -1.67 -16.50 -7.63
C THR A 245 -2.89 -16.82 -6.77
N ARG A 246 -3.89 -15.92 -6.75
CA ARG A 246 -5.16 -16.08 -6.02
C ARG A 246 -6.34 -15.50 -6.81
N PRO A 247 -6.62 -16.06 -8.01
CA PRO A 247 -7.77 -15.62 -8.78
C PRO A 247 -9.05 -15.88 -7.99
N SER A 248 -9.95 -14.91 -7.99
CA SER A 248 -11.27 -15.11 -7.38
C SER A 248 -12.15 -15.96 -8.29
N ASP A 249 -12.66 -17.08 -7.78
CA ASP A 249 -13.50 -18.06 -8.52
C ASP A 249 -14.82 -17.46 -9.08
N ARG A 250 -15.18 -16.24 -8.66
CA ARG A 250 -16.44 -15.56 -9.03
C ARG A 250 -16.26 -14.35 -9.95
N ALA A 251 -15.12 -14.22 -10.63
CA ALA A 251 -15.04 -13.34 -11.81
C ALA A 251 -15.89 -13.92 -12.96
N THR A 252 -17.22 -13.99 -12.78
CA THR A 252 -18.18 -14.24 -13.84
C THR A 252 -18.32 -12.95 -14.63
N GLY A 253 -17.30 -12.64 -15.42
CA GLY A 253 -17.20 -11.43 -16.23
C GLY A 253 -15.75 -11.02 -16.39
N ASN A 254 -15.38 -10.45 -17.53
CA ASN A 254 -14.03 -9.96 -17.86
C ASN A 254 -13.54 -8.79 -16.96
N THR A 255 -14.02 -8.66 -15.72
CA THR A 255 -13.72 -7.57 -14.80
C THR A 255 -13.30 -8.16 -13.46
N SER A 256 -12.13 -7.77 -12.97
CA SER A 256 -11.61 -8.12 -11.63
C SER A 256 -12.32 -7.40 -10.48
N GLU A 257 -13.28 -6.53 -10.81
CA GLU A 257 -14.05 -5.71 -9.87
C GLU A 257 -15.43 -6.32 -9.57
N TYR A 258 -15.85 -6.19 -8.31
CA TYR A 258 -17.19 -6.56 -7.84
C TYR A 258 -18.21 -5.46 -8.15
N ASP A 259 -19.46 -5.84 -8.40
CA ASP A 259 -20.57 -4.90 -8.52
C ASP A 259 -20.89 -4.26 -7.16
N THR A 260 -20.58 -2.98 -7.00
CA THR A 260 -20.83 -2.23 -5.75
C THR A 260 -22.27 -1.77 -5.59
N SER A 261 -23.13 -1.91 -6.60
CA SER A 261 -24.54 -1.52 -6.49
C SER A 261 -25.29 -2.30 -5.41
N ILE A 262 -24.83 -3.52 -5.08
CA ILE A 262 -25.38 -4.34 -3.99
C ILE A 262 -25.20 -3.71 -2.60
N LEU A 263 -24.33 -2.70 -2.49
CA LEU A 263 -24.11 -1.94 -1.26
C LEU A 263 -25.15 -0.82 -1.08
N ASP A 264 -26.05 -0.60 -2.04
CA ASP A 264 -27.13 0.40 -2.00
C ASP A 264 -26.62 1.82 -1.68
N GLY A 265 -25.51 2.20 -2.33
CA GLY A 265 -24.87 3.50 -2.13
C GLY A 265 -24.12 3.66 -0.80
N TRP A 266 -24.00 2.60 0.00
CA TRP A 266 -23.14 2.59 1.18
C TRP A 266 -21.69 2.83 0.80
N VAL A 267 -21.01 3.66 1.60
CA VAL A 267 -19.59 3.95 1.48
C VAL A 267 -18.89 3.77 2.82
N ASP A 268 -17.63 3.33 2.81
CA ASP A 268 -16.80 3.22 4.00
C ASP A 268 -16.21 4.60 4.37
N GLU A 269 -16.92 5.36 5.20
CA GLU A 269 -16.51 6.71 5.60
C GLU A 269 -15.22 6.76 6.45
N ILE A 270 -14.73 5.60 6.93
CA ILE A 270 -13.53 5.52 7.77
C ILE A 270 -12.32 5.09 6.93
N ASP A 271 -12.43 4.03 6.13
CA ASP A 271 -11.36 3.60 5.22
C ASP A 271 -11.24 4.51 3.99
N GLY A 272 -12.31 5.17 3.55
CA GLY A 272 -12.33 6.05 2.37
C GLY A 272 -11.29 7.18 2.41
N PRO A 273 -11.22 7.99 3.48
CA PRO A 273 -10.18 9.02 3.64
C PRO A 273 -8.76 8.46 3.65
N VAL A 274 -8.55 7.30 4.30
CA VAL A 274 -7.24 6.62 4.37
C VAL A 274 -6.80 6.14 2.99
N TYR A 275 -7.71 5.52 2.24
CA TYR A 275 -7.49 5.10 0.86
C TYR A 275 -7.16 6.30 -0.04
N THR A 276 -7.90 7.41 0.09
CA THR A 276 -7.66 8.63 -0.70
C THR A 276 -6.27 9.22 -0.44
N GLU A 277 -5.83 9.28 0.82
CA GLU A 277 -4.48 9.75 1.15
C GLU A 277 -3.41 8.78 0.64
N ALA A 278 -3.63 7.48 0.74
CA ALA A 278 -2.74 6.47 0.17
C ALA A 278 -2.59 6.67 -1.34
N GLN A 279 -3.68 6.96 -2.06
CA GLN A 279 -3.64 7.20 -3.50
C GLN A 279 -2.75 8.42 -3.80
N ARG A 280 -2.94 9.51 -3.04
CA ARG A 280 -2.09 10.70 -3.19
C ARG A 280 -0.61 10.35 -3.01
N LEU A 281 -0.24 9.62 -1.96
CA LEU A 281 1.14 9.21 -1.70
C LEU A 281 1.71 8.33 -2.83
N PHE A 282 0.94 7.36 -3.31
CA PHE A 282 1.33 6.47 -4.40
C PHE A 282 1.54 7.22 -5.71
N TYR A 283 0.59 8.05 -6.13
CA TYR A 283 0.71 8.83 -7.37
C TYR A 283 1.82 9.88 -7.30
N ASP A 284 2.08 10.45 -6.12
CA ASP A 284 3.22 11.32 -5.92
C ASP A 284 4.54 10.54 -6.07
N ASP A 285 4.62 9.32 -5.54
CA ASP A 285 5.78 8.45 -5.72
C ASP A 285 5.94 7.98 -7.18
N LEU A 286 4.87 7.62 -7.88
CA LEU A 286 4.93 7.30 -9.32
C LEU A 286 5.57 8.44 -10.12
N LYS A 287 5.10 9.69 -9.90
CA LYS A 287 5.69 10.88 -10.53
C LYS A 287 7.14 11.09 -10.11
N ARG A 288 7.42 10.95 -8.81
CA ARG A 288 8.75 11.15 -8.22
C ARG A 288 9.79 10.18 -8.79
N TYR A 289 9.39 8.95 -9.07
CA TYR A 289 10.28 7.89 -9.55
C TYR A 289 10.15 7.60 -11.05
N GLY A 290 9.30 8.33 -11.78
CA GLY A 290 9.14 8.18 -13.23
C GLY A 290 8.51 6.87 -13.66
N VAL A 291 7.63 6.31 -12.83
CA VAL A 291 6.92 5.04 -13.09
C VAL A 291 5.55 5.35 -13.69
N SER A 292 5.25 4.74 -14.83
CA SER A 292 3.98 4.81 -15.55
C SER A 292 3.69 3.47 -16.23
N HIS A 293 2.52 3.28 -16.85
CA HIS A 293 2.23 2.05 -17.58
C HIS A 293 3.14 1.85 -18.80
N GLU A 294 3.71 2.91 -19.36
CA GLU A 294 4.66 2.82 -20.47
C GLU A 294 6.06 2.39 -20.01
N THR A 295 6.47 2.82 -18.81
CA THR A 295 7.78 2.48 -18.23
C THR A 295 7.76 1.22 -17.39
N CYS A 296 6.58 0.81 -16.93
CA CYS A 296 6.34 -0.45 -16.25
C CYS A 296 6.01 -1.54 -17.26
N GLN A 297 6.87 -2.53 -17.34
CA GLN A 297 6.62 -3.75 -18.11
C GLN A 297 6.77 -4.93 -17.18
N ALA A 298 5.92 -5.94 -17.36
CA ALA A 298 6.05 -7.18 -16.62
C ALA A 298 7.49 -7.71 -16.75
N CYS A 299 8.03 -7.99 -15.57
CA CYS A 299 9.13 -8.90 -15.29
C CYS A 299 8.97 -10.19 -16.09
#